data_AF-A0YMY8-F1
#
_entry.id   AF-A0YMY8-F1
#
_cell.length_a   1.000
_cell.length_b   1.000
_cell.length_c   1.000
_cell.angle_alpha   90.00
_cell.angle_beta   90.00
_cell.angle_gamma   90.00
#
_symmetry.space_group_name_H-M   'P 1'
#
loop_
_entity.id
_entity.type
_entity.pdbx_description
1 polymer ?
#
loop_
_entity_poly.entity_id
_entity_poly.type
_entity_poly.pdbx_seq_one_letter_code
_entity_poly.pdbx_strand_id
1 'polypeptide(L)'
;MNTEIQMIKRSELINRLVLERNTVEDLGRVEQLWINPQSHQVVALTCKSGLLRGQKRVFAWDDITQIGEDAVLVNCRSYEASKNEAKPEQAIHVMNHEVWTDGGNKIGAIVDYIFELKTGFVYNYLYTSQGLRGVLEGVYILPSTAVSSAGNKRLIVLESAIKTPQQYSEGLGKKMDQAAEFLQEDFERTREHLEGLKRNAQKMTQGKQEEMKEIKAEIISEEWETEDSSPKILPSNSSETNTQNTNPDHSESSSSN
;
A
#
# COMPACT_ATOMS: atom_id res chain seq x y z
N MET A 1 -12.16 -18.43 16.89
CA MET A 1 -13.33 -17.88 16.16
C MET A 1 -12.83 -17.66 14.75
N ASN A 2 -13.29 -18.43 13.76
CA ASN A 2 -12.91 -18.22 12.36
C ASN A 2 -13.36 -16.82 11.98
N THR A 3 -12.40 -15.94 11.69
CA THR A 3 -12.73 -14.69 11.02
C THR A 3 -12.68 -15.01 9.55
N GLU A 4 -13.83 -15.17 8.91
CA GLU A 4 -13.88 -15.25 7.46
C GLU A 4 -13.41 -13.90 6.89
N ILE A 5 -12.39 -13.91 6.04
CA ILE A 5 -11.99 -12.71 5.32
C ILE A 5 -12.99 -12.51 4.20
N GLN A 6 -13.91 -11.57 4.40
CA GLN A 6 -14.92 -11.23 3.43
C GLN A 6 -14.39 -10.17 2.48
N MET A 7 -14.15 -10.55 1.23
CA MET A 7 -13.77 -9.61 0.18
C MET A 7 -15.00 -9.22 -0.62
N ILE A 8 -14.96 -8.01 -1.17
CA ILE A 8 -16.02 -7.51 -2.02
C ILE A 8 -15.43 -6.65 -3.14
N LYS A 9 -16.08 -6.62 -4.30
CA LYS A 9 -15.85 -5.56 -5.29
C LYS A 9 -16.47 -4.25 -4.84
N ARG A 10 -15.82 -3.12 -5.13
CA ARG A 10 -16.43 -1.79 -4.94
C ARG A 10 -17.77 -1.68 -5.67
N SER A 11 -17.87 -2.16 -6.91
CA SER A 11 -19.13 -2.11 -7.68
C SER A 11 -20.31 -2.76 -6.97
N GLU A 12 -20.09 -3.79 -6.17
CA GLU A 12 -21.15 -4.46 -5.41
C GLU A 12 -21.64 -3.66 -4.20
N LEU A 13 -20.83 -2.73 -3.69
CA LEU A 13 -21.20 -1.84 -2.59
C LEU A 13 -21.92 -0.58 -3.09
N ILE A 14 -21.65 -0.15 -4.31
CA ILE A 14 -22.32 1.02 -4.90
C ILE A 14 -23.83 0.81 -4.92
N ASN A 15 -24.58 1.87 -4.63
CA ASN A 15 -26.05 1.91 -4.59
C ASN A 15 -26.73 1.10 -3.46
N ARG A 16 -25.97 0.45 -2.58
CA ARG A 16 -26.51 -0.14 -1.33
C ARG A 16 -27.10 0.94 -0.43
N LEU A 17 -28.12 0.57 0.35
CA LEU A 17 -28.77 1.47 1.30
C LEU A 17 -27.81 1.81 2.46
N VAL A 18 -27.81 3.04 2.93
CA VAL A 18 -27.04 3.46 4.11
C VAL A 18 -28.01 3.83 5.20
N LEU A 19 -27.89 3.17 6.36
CA LEU A 19 -28.78 3.38 7.51
C LEU A 19 -27.99 3.81 8.74
N GLU A 20 -28.58 4.68 9.55
CA GLU A 20 -28.05 4.94 10.88
C GLU A 20 -28.31 3.72 11.79
N ARG A 21 -27.28 3.27 12.51
CA ARG A 21 -27.30 2.02 13.27
C ARG A 21 -28.37 1.95 14.37
N ASN A 22 -28.59 3.05 15.09
CA ASN A 22 -29.44 3.10 16.26
C ASN A 22 -30.88 3.50 15.93
N THR A 23 -31.09 4.38 14.95
CA THR A 23 -32.42 4.90 14.57
C THR A 23 -33.00 4.21 13.34
N VAL A 24 -32.18 3.51 12.55
CA VAL A 24 -32.56 2.91 11.26
C VAL A 24 -33.04 3.97 10.26
N GLU A 25 -32.62 5.23 10.44
CA GLU A 25 -32.92 6.31 9.50
C GLU A 25 -32.25 6.05 8.14
N ASP A 26 -32.99 6.26 7.05
CA ASP A 26 -32.46 6.21 5.68
C ASP A 26 -31.54 7.42 5.41
N LEU A 27 -30.25 7.14 5.30
CA LEU A 27 -29.24 8.14 5.04
C LEU A 27 -28.93 8.31 3.55
N GLY A 28 -29.56 7.52 2.68
CA GLY A 28 -29.36 7.50 1.23
C GLY A 28 -28.68 6.23 0.75
N ARG A 29 -27.98 6.33 -0.37
CA ARG A 29 -27.29 5.18 -0.99
C ARG A 29 -25.82 5.46 -1.19
N VAL A 30 -25.00 4.40 -1.15
CA VAL A 30 -23.56 4.48 -1.41
C VAL A 30 -23.33 5.04 -2.82
N GLU A 31 -22.66 6.18 -2.90
CA GLU A 31 -22.31 6.83 -4.17
C GLU A 31 -20.84 6.58 -4.52
N GLN A 32 -19.97 6.67 -3.52
CA GLN A 32 -18.52 6.63 -3.73
C GLN A 32 -17.78 6.08 -2.53
N LEU A 33 -16.68 5.39 -2.81
CA LEU A 33 -15.67 5.01 -1.85
C LEU A 33 -14.38 5.79 -2.12
N TRP A 34 -13.71 6.19 -1.05
CA TRP A 34 -12.46 6.94 -1.05
C TRP A 34 -11.30 6.08 -0.56
N ILE A 35 -10.19 6.09 -1.29
CA ILE A 35 -9.01 5.28 -0.96
C ILE A 35 -7.85 6.18 -0.56
N ASN A 36 -7.13 5.82 0.51
CA ASN A 36 -5.76 6.27 0.71
C ASN A 36 -4.84 5.39 -0.16
N PRO A 37 -4.20 5.95 -1.20
CA PRO A 37 -3.41 5.16 -2.13
C PRO A 37 -2.05 4.73 -1.58
N GLN A 38 -1.55 5.34 -0.50
CA GLN A 38 -0.29 4.93 0.13
C GLN A 38 -0.47 3.66 0.98
N SER A 39 -1.60 3.56 1.69
CA SER A 39 -1.91 2.37 2.51
C SER A 39 -2.77 1.35 1.77
N HIS A 40 -3.22 1.65 0.55
CA HIS A 40 -4.20 0.86 -0.19
C HIS A 40 -5.42 0.53 0.65
N GLN A 41 -6.01 1.53 1.31
CA GLN A 41 -7.13 1.32 2.23
C GLN A 41 -8.30 2.22 1.86
N VAL A 42 -9.52 1.67 1.90
CA VAL A 42 -10.73 2.48 1.86
C VAL A 42 -10.85 3.22 3.19
N VAL A 43 -10.85 4.55 3.14
CA VAL A 43 -10.81 5.41 4.33
C VAL A 43 -12.14 6.13 4.58
N ALA A 44 -13.01 6.21 3.57
CA ALA A 44 -14.33 6.80 3.71
C ALA A 44 -15.30 6.33 2.63
N LEU A 45 -16.58 6.52 2.93
CA LEU A 45 -17.72 6.29 2.07
C LEU A 45 -18.55 7.57 1.95
N THR A 46 -18.92 7.95 0.73
CA THR A 46 -19.92 8.99 0.47
C THR A 46 -21.24 8.35 0.10
N CYS A 47 -22.32 8.76 0.79
CA CYS A 47 -23.68 8.44 0.41
C CYS A 47 -24.44 9.67 -0.06
N LYS A 48 -25.50 9.45 -0.84
CA LYS A 48 -26.39 10.49 -1.34
C LYS A 48 -27.84 10.07 -1.12
N SER A 49 -28.64 10.94 -0.50
CA SER A 49 -30.09 10.75 -0.37
C SER A 49 -30.83 11.44 -1.51
N GLY A 50 -31.85 10.84 -2.13
CA GLY A 50 -32.68 11.48 -3.18
C GLY A 50 -32.03 11.66 -4.57
N LEU A 51 -32.87 11.85 -5.60
CA LEU A 51 -32.44 11.77 -7.01
C LEU A 51 -31.76 13.04 -7.58
N LEU A 52 -32.21 14.27 -7.21
CA LEU A 52 -31.84 15.50 -7.94
C LEU A 52 -31.13 16.58 -7.09
N ARG A 53 -31.46 16.73 -5.80
CA ARG A 53 -30.85 17.71 -4.87
C ARG A 53 -30.37 17.06 -3.56
N GLY A 54 -29.91 15.83 -3.70
CA GLY A 54 -29.57 15.01 -2.57
C GLY A 54 -28.47 15.56 -1.70
N GLN A 55 -28.68 15.53 -0.38
CA GLN A 55 -27.60 15.80 0.56
C GLN A 55 -26.58 14.66 0.45
N LYS A 56 -25.32 15.03 0.21
CA LYS A 56 -24.19 14.11 0.29
C LYS A 56 -23.69 14.08 1.73
N ARG A 57 -23.37 12.88 2.20
CA ARG A 57 -22.78 12.66 3.52
C ARG A 57 -21.55 11.80 3.35
N VAL A 58 -20.50 12.10 4.10
CA VAL A 58 -19.26 11.33 4.12
C VAL A 58 -19.11 10.70 5.48
N PHE A 59 -18.83 9.40 5.51
CA PHE A 59 -18.55 8.63 6.72
C PHE A 59 -17.12 8.13 6.64
N ALA A 60 -16.36 8.27 7.73
CA ALA A 60 -15.05 7.62 7.82
C ALA A 60 -15.25 6.10 7.84
N TRP A 61 -14.21 5.35 7.46
CA TRP A 61 -14.28 3.88 7.48
C TRP A 61 -14.62 3.35 8.88
N ASP A 62 -14.06 3.96 9.93
CA ASP A 62 -14.30 3.59 11.33
C ASP A 62 -15.75 3.83 11.80
N ASP A 63 -16.51 4.68 11.10
CA ASP A 63 -17.93 4.90 11.38
C ASP A 63 -18.82 3.81 10.78
N ILE A 64 -18.28 2.99 9.87
CA ILE A 64 -18.99 1.88 9.25
C ILE A 64 -18.97 0.70 10.21
N THR A 65 -20.13 0.39 10.76
CA THR A 65 -20.26 -0.64 11.80
C THR A 65 -20.57 -2.01 11.25
N GLN A 66 -21.24 -2.07 10.10
CA GLN A 66 -21.59 -3.32 9.43
C GLN A 66 -21.86 -3.07 7.94
N ILE A 67 -21.40 -4.00 7.10
CA ILE A 67 -21.75 -4.06 5.68
C ILE A 67 -22.50 -5.39 5.49
N GLY A 68 -23.81 -5.30 5.31
CA GLY A 68 -24.68 -6.42 4.97
C GLY A 68 -24.87 -6.54 3.46
N GLU A 69 -25.64 -7.54 3.03
CA GLU A 69 -25.92 -7.82 1.61
C GLU A 69 -26.56 -6.62 0.89
N ASP A 70 -27.57 -5.99 1.50
CA ASP A 70 -28.34 -4.89 0.90
C ASP A 70 -28.06 -3.50 1.50
N ALA A 71 -27.47 -3.46 2.69
CA ALA A 71 -27.35 -2.23 3.47
C ALA A 71 -26.01 -2.10 4.21
N VAL A 72 -25.60 -0.85 4.42
CA VAL A 72 -24.43 -0.44 5.21
C VAL A 72 -24.94 0.30 6.45
N LEU A 73 -24.58 -0.18 7.64
CA LEU A 73 -24.93 0.47 8.90
C LEU A 73 -23.78 1.37 9.35
N VAL A 74 -24.08 2.64 9.57
CA VAL A 74 -23.12 3.65 10.02
C VAL A 74 -23.50 4.23 11.37
N ASN A 75 -22.51 4.69 12.12
CA ASN A 75 -22.71 5.45 13.34
C ASN A 75 -22.53 6.95 13.04
N CYS A 76 -23.57 7.76 13.27
CA CYS A 76 -23.52 9.19 12.99
C CYS A 76 -22.79 10.03 14.07
N ARG A 77 -22.05 9.42 15.00
CA ARG A 77 -21.34 10.18 16.07
C ARG A 77 -20.32 11.20 15.55
N SER A 78 -19.65 10.92 14.43
CA SER A 78 -18.68 11.83 13.79
C SER A 78 -19.33 12.83 12.82
N TYR A 79 -20.58 12.56 12.40
CA TYR A 79 -21.28 13.22 11.31
C TYR A 79 -21.60 14.69 11.58
N GLU A 80 -21.73 15.09 12.84
CA GLU A 80 -22.05 16.48 13.20
C GLU A 80 -20.93 17.47 12.85
N ALA A 81 -19.69 16.99 12.61
CA ALA A 81 -18.55 17.86 12.30
C ALA A 81 -18.40 18.22 10.80
N SER A 82 -18.96 17.44 9.87
CA SER A 82 -18.56 17.49 8.46
C SER A 82 -19.70 17.80 7.49
N LYS A 83 -20.56 18.77 7.81
CA LYS A 83 -21.52 19.33 6.84
C LYS A 83 -20.86 20.02 5.63
N ASN A 84 -19.53 20.25 5.66
CA ASN A 84 -18.81 21.07 4.70
C ASN A 84 -17.57 20.41 4.04
N GLU A 85 -17.18 19.18 4.40
CA GLU A 85 -15.98 18.55 3.83
C GLU A 85 -16.30 17.44 2.84
N ALA A 86 -15.69 17.55 1.64
CA ALA A 86 -16.01 16.72 0.48
C ALA A 86 -15.35 15.33 0.48
N LYS A 87 -14.31 15.12 1.31
CA LYS A 87 -13.55 13.86 1.47
C LYS A 87 -12.45 14.02 2.53
N PRO A 88 -11.95 12.94 3.15
CA PRO A 88 -10.75 12.98 3.98
C PRO A 88 -9.50 13.46 3.22
N GLU A 89 -8.53 14.02 3.94
CA GLU A 89 -7.25 14.44 3.37
C GLU A 89 -6.53 13.26 2.69
N GLN A 90 -5.83 13.51 1.58
CA GLN A 90 -5.08 12.50 0.79
C GLN A 90 -5.92 11.39 0.14
N ALA A 91 -7.22 11.29 0.46
CA ALA A 91 -8.08 10.28 -0.11
C ALA A 91 -8.40 10.60 -1.58
N ILE A 92 -8.34 9.60 -2.44
CA ILE A 92 -8.60 9.73 -3.89
C ILE A 92 -9.70 8.79 -4.36
N HIS A 93 -10.27 9.14 -5.50
CA HIS A 93 -11.18 8.29 -6.25
C HIS A 93 -10.43 7.73 -7.46
N VAL A 94 -10.09 6.44 -7.40
CA VAL A 94 -9.21 5.78 -8.38
C VAL A 94 -9.89 5.34 -9.67
N MET A 95 -11.23 5.38 -9.74
CA MET A 95 -11.94 4.87 -10.92
C MET A 95 -11.59 5.70 -12.15
N ASN A 96 -11.47 5.04 -13.30
CA ASN A 96 -11.04 5.62 -14.58
C ASN A 96 -9.63 6.24 -14.56
N HIS A 97 -8.85 6.04 -13.50
CA HIS A 97 -7.43 6.40 -13.55
C HIS A 97 -6.72 5.53 -14.57
N GLU A 98 -5.87 6.15 -15.37
CA GLU A 98 -5.03 5.43 -16.31
C GLU A 98 -4.02 4.57 -15.55
N VAL A 99 -3.77 3.36 -16.05
CA VAL A 99 -2.72 2.51 -15.51
C VAL A 99 -1.51 2.63 -16.43
N TRP A 100 -0.36 2.97 -15.84
CA TRP A 100 0.91 3.16 -16.52
C TRP A 100 1.97 2.31 -15.85
N THR A 101 2.90 1.73 -16.62
CA THR A 101 4.08 1.12 -16.04
C THR A 101 5.08 2.17 -15.58
N ASP A 102 5.95 1.80 -14.65
CA ASP A 102 7.17 2.54 -14.27
C ASP A 102 8.13 2.76 -15.46
N GLY A 103 8.04 1.91 -16.50
CA GLY A 103 8.68 2.10 -17.81
C GLY A 103 7.99 3.11 -18.74
N GLY A 104 6.86 3.72 -18.34
CA GLY A 104 6.18 4.77 -19.10
C GLY A 104 5.17 4.28 -20.16
N ASN A 105 4.77 3.01 -20.12
CA ASN A 105 3.77 2.47 -21.04
C ASN A 105 2.37 2.57 -20.43
N LYS A 106 1.41 3.16 -21.14
CA LYS A 106 -0.01 3.10 -20.76
C LYS A 106 -0.56 1.72 -21.10
N ILE A 107 -1.21 1.08 -20.14
CA ILE A 107 -1.70 -0.29 -20.27
C ILE A 107 -3.21 -0.42 -20.15
N GLY A 108 -3.90 0.61 -19.67
CA GLY A 108 -5.32 0.51 -19.40
C GLY A 108 -5.88 1.62 -18.51
N ALA A 109 -7.02 1.33 -17.90
CA ALA A 109 -7.67 2.18 -16.91
C ALA A 109 -8.37 1.34 -15.83
N ILE A 110 -8.43 1.86 -14.61
CA ILE A 110 -9.08 1.22 -13.46
C ILE A 110 -10.59 1.20 -13.66
N VAL A 111 -11.20 0.04 -13.51
CA VAL A 111 -12.65 -0.18 -13.64
C VAL A 111 -13.31 -0.72 -12.38
N ASP A 112 -12.55 -1.24 -11.43
CA ASP A 112 -13.04 -1.66 -10.12
C ASP A 112 -11.86 -1.92 -9.16
N TYR A 113 -12.16 -2.35 -7.93
CA TYR A 113 -11.18 -2.94 -7.02
C TYR A 113 -11.86 -3.86 -6.01
N ILE A 114 -11.08 -4.80 -5.47
CA ILE A 114 -11.48 -5.79 -4.49
C ILE A 114 -10.79 -5.47 -3.17
N PHE A 115 -11.57 -5.38 -2.11
CA PHE A 115 -11.08 -5.01 -0.79
C PHE A 115 -11.77 -5.84 0.31
N GLU A 116 -11.11 -5.94 1.46
CA GLU A 116 -11.63 -6.63 2.63
C GLU A 116 -12.60 -5.73 3.41
N LEU A 117 -13.79 -6.25 3.73
CA LEU A 117 -14.83 -5.50 4.44
C LEU A 117 -14.43 -5.11 5.87
N LYS A 118 -13.60 -5.91 6.53
CA LYS A 118 -13.20 -5.68 7.93
C LYS A 118 -12.24 -4.51 8.07
N THR A 119 -11.20 -4.47 7.24
CA THR A 119 -10.11 -3.49 7.36
C THR A 119 -10.22 -2.35 6.35
N GLY A 120 -10.97 -2.55 5.26
CA GLY A 120 -10.97 -1.66 4.11
C GLY A 120 -9.73 -1.84 3.22
N PHE A 121 -8.84 -2.80 3.49
CA PHE A 121 -7.63 -3.00 2.71
C PHE A 121 -7.95 -3.49 1.29
N VAL A 122 -7.45 -2.77 0.30
CA VAL A 122 -7.57 -3.05 -1.13
C VAL A 122 -6.48 -4.02 -1.51
N TYR A 123 -6.85 -5.25 -1.80
CA TYR A 123 -5.91 -6.28 -2.25
C TYR A 123 -5.61 -6.16 -3.73
N ASN A 124 -6.62 -5.87 -4.54
CA ASN A 124 -6.49 -5.85 -6.00
C ASN A 124 -7.28 -4.71 -6.60
N TYR A 125 -6.65 -4.01 -7.55
CA TYR A 125 -7.35 -3.19 -8.51
C TYR A 125 -7.73 -4.03 -9.73
N LEU A 126 -8.83 -3.68 -10.37
CA LEU A 126 -9.25 -4.26 -11.64
C LEU A 126 -9.10 -3.20 -12.73
N TYR A 127 -8.46 -3.56 -13.84
CA TYR A 127 -8.23 -2.64 -14.95
C TYR A 127 -8.61 -3.28 -16.29
N THR A 128 -9.07 -2.46 -17.23
CA THR A 128 -9.24 -2.91 -18.62
C THR A 128 -7.91 -2.79 -19.35
N SER A 129 -7.48 -3.85 -20.02
CA SER A 129 -6.28 -3.78 -20.88
C SER A 129 -6.60 -3.01 -22.17
N GLN A 130 -5.76 -2.05 -22.53
CA GLN A 130 -5.79 -1.40 -23.85
C GLN A 130 -4.37 -1.35 -24.39
N GLY A 131 -4.12 -1.98 -25.55
CA GLY A 131 -2.86 -1.83 -26.27
C GLY A 131 -1.66 -2.65 -25.74
N LEU A 132 -1.85 -3.58 -24.80
CA LEU A 132 -0.79 -4.56 -24.48
C LEU A 132 -0.66 -5.58 -25.62
N ARG A 133 0.56 -5.76 -26.14
CA ARG A 133 0.85 -6.79 -27.14
C ARG A 133 0.67 -8.19 -26.52
N GLY A 134 -0.08 -9.05 -27.20
CA GLY A 134 -0.29 -10.44 -26.80
C GLY A 134 -1.30 -10.62 -25.66
N VAL A 135 -1.99 -9.57 -25.23
CA VAL A 135 -3.01 -9.60 -24.18
C VAL A 135 -4.37 -9.35 -24.82
N LEU A 136 -5.34 -10.22 -24.51
CA LEU A 136 -6.70 -10.10 -25.03
C LEU A 136 -7.43 -8.93 -24.36
N GLU A 137 -8.41 -8.35 -25.04
CA GLU A 137 -9.30 -7.39 -24.38
C GLU A 137 -10.04 -8.05 -23.21
N GLY A 138 -10.07 -7.37 -22.07
CA GLY A 138 -10.71 -7.88 -20.87
C GLY A 138 -10.37 -7.07 -19.64
N VAL A 139 -10.89 -7.54 -18.50
CA VAL A 139 -10.57 -7.01 -17.18
C VAL A 139 -9.48 -7.88 -16.56
N TYR A 140 -8.47 -7.26 -15.99
CA TYR A 140 -7.29 -7.92 -15.42
C TYR A 140 -7.08 -7.50 -13.97
N ILE A 141 -6.47 -8.41 -13.21
CA ILE A 141 -6.15 -8.23 -11.80
C ILE A 141 -4.80 -7.54 -11.69
N LEU A 142 -4.75 -6.49 -10.88
CA LEU A 142 -3.54 -5.76 -10.51
C LEU A 142 -3.42 -5.78 -8.98
N PRO A 143 -2.46 -6.53 -8.40
CA PRO A 143 -2.21 -6.49 -6.97
C PRO A 143 -1.89 -5.07 -6.49
N SER A 144 -2.44 -4.65 -5.36
CA SER A 144 -2.16 -3.32 -4.80
C SER A 144 -0.67 -3.13 -4.50
N THR A 145 0.03 -4.19 -4.09
CA THR A 145 1.48 -4.21 -3.87
C THR A 145 2.32 -3.92 -5.11
N ALA A 146 1.74 -4.01 -6.32
CA ALA A 146 2.42 -3.66 -7.56
C ALA A 146 2.31 -2.16 -7.91
N VAL A 147 1.50 -1.40 -7.16
CA VAL A 147 1.37 0.04 -7.37
C VAL A 147 2.57 0.74 -6.74
N SER A 148 3.36 1.41 -7.58
CA SER A 148 4.52 2.19 -7.15
C SER A 148 4.13 3.60 -6.72
N SER A 149 3.17 4.22 -7.42
CA SER A 149 2.61 5.52 -7.02
C SER A 149 1.20 5.73 -7.57
N ALA A 150 0.43 6.60 -6.92
CA ALA A 150 -0.87 7.04 -7.40
C ALA A 150 -0.94 8.58 -7.45
N GLY A 151 -1.31 9.12 -8.60
CA GLY A 151 -1.61 10.53 -8.78
C GLY A 151 -3.10 10.75 -9.04
N ASN A 152 -3.49 12.00 -9.29
CA ASN A 152 -4.89 12.41 -9.46
C ASN A 152 -5.65 11.80 -10.66
N LYS A 153 -4.94 11.20 -11.62
CA LYS A 153 -5.52 10.62 -12.84
C LYS A 153 -4.84 9.32 -13.30
N ARG A 154 -3.82 8.86 -12.57
CA ARG A 154 -3.00 7.72 -13.00
C ARG A 154 -2.45 6.93 -11.83
N LEU A 155 -2.37 5.61 -12.00
CA LEU A 155 -1.60 4.70 -11.16
C LEU A 155 -0.36 4.28 -11.93
N ILE A 156 0.81 4.40 -11.31
CA ILE A 156 2.06 3.85 -11.81
C ILE A 156 2.28 2.50 -11.16
N VAL A 157 2.52 1.47 -11.96
CA VAL A 157 2.70 0.09 -11.52
C VAL A 157 4.04 -0.47 -11.97
N LEU A 158 4.53 -1.47 -11.26
CA LEU A 158 5.75 -2.19 -11.66
C LEU A 158 5.51 -2.94 -12.97
N GLU A 159 6.42 -2.77 -13.95
CA GLU A 159 6.33 -3.50 -15.22
C GLU A 159 6.34 -5.02 -15.03
N SER A 160 6.98 -5.53 -13.96
CA SER A 160 6.96 -6.96 -13.64
C SER A 160 5.55 -7.52 -13.42
N ALA A 161 4.62 -6.71 -12.89
CA ALA A 161 3.26 -7.15 -12.59
C ALA A 161 2.38 -7.35 -13.83
N ILE A 162 2.79 -6.79 -14.98
CA ILE A 162 2.01 -6.83 -16.23
C ILE A 162 2.55 -7.83 -17.26
N LYS A 163 3.69 -8.48 -16.98
CA LYS A 163 4.32 -9.44 -17.90
C LYS A 163 3.48 -10.69 -18.11
N THR A 164 2.81 -11.14 -17.05
CA THR A 164 1.90 -12.29 -17.04
C THR A 164 0.57 -11.86 -16.44
N PRO A 165 -0.21 -11.03 -17.17
CA PRO A 165 -1.40 -10.42 -16.62
C PRO A 165 -2.47 -11.50 -16.40
N GLN A 166 -3.05 -11.51 -15.19
CA GLN A 166 -4.09 -12.45 -14.84
C GLN A 166 -5.46 -11.86 -15.16
N GLN A 167 -6.18 -12.48 -16.09
CA GLN A 167 -7.53 -12.04 -16.42
C GLN A 167 -8.47 -12.29 -15.23
N TYR A 168 -9.29 -11.30 -14.90
CA TYR A 168 -10.33 -11.42 -13.90
C TYR A 168 -11.49 -12.26 -14.44
N SER A 169 -11.96 -13.20 -13.62
CA SER A 169 -13.19 -13.95 -13.85
C SER A 169 -13.97 -13.97 -12.53
N GLU A 170 -15.30 -13.99 -12.58
CA GLU A 170 -16.12 -13.95 -11.36
C GLU A 170 -15.81 -15.10 -10.40
N GLY A 171 -15.36 -16.25 -10.91
CA GLY A 171 -14.91 -17.38 -10.10
C GLY A 171 -13.57 -17.16 -9.37
N LEU A 172 -12.74 -16.21 -9.80
CA LEU A 172 -11.49 -15.85 -9.11
C LEU A 172 -11.75 -15.01 -7.86
N GLY A 173 -12.78 -14.15 -7.86
CA GLY A 173 -13.19 -13.41 -6.66
C GLY A 173 -13.49 -14.36 -5.49
N LYS A 174 -14.32 -15.37 -5.73
CA LYS A 174 -14.67 -16.40 -4.73
C LYS A 174 -13.47 -17.20 -4.22
N LYS A 175 -12.44 -17.42 -5.06
CA LYS A 175 -11.21 -18.11 -4.65
C LYS A 175 -10.31 -17.21 -3.80
N MET A 176 -10.37 -15.89 -4.00
CA MET A 176 -9.64 -14.94 -3.17
C MET A 176 -10.20 -14.88 -1.76
N ASP A 177 -11.52 -14.95 -1.59
CA ASP A 177 -12.18 -15.10 -0.29
C ASP A 177 -11.62 -16.33 0.46
N GLN A 178 -11.64 -17.49 -0.21
CA GLN A 178 -11.14 -18.75 0.35
C GLN A 178 -9.63 -18.73 0.67
N ALA A 179 -8.82 -18.11 -0.18
CA ALA A 179 -7.38 -18.01 0.04
C ALA A 179 -7.04 -17.09 1.22
N ALA A 180 -7.81 -16.02 1.40
CA ALA A 180 -7.65 -15.11 2.51
C ALA A 180 -8.04 -15.78 3.84
N GLU A 181 -9.14 -16.55 3.88
CA GLU A 181 -9.49 -17.40 5.03
C GLU A 181 -8.36 -18.35 5.43
N PHE A 182 -7.75 -19.03 4.45
CA PHE A 182 -6.64 -19.95 4.71
C PHE A 182 -5.39 -19.24 5.29
N LEU A 183 -5.03 -18.07 4.75
CA LEU A 183 -3.89 -17.30 5.26
C LEU A 183 -4.11 -16.84 6.70
N GLN A 184 -5.33 -16.45 7.09
CA GLN A 184 -5.60 -16.02 8.46
C GLN A 184 -5.43 -17.17 9.46
N GLU A 185 -5.92 -18.37 9.14
CA GLU A 185 -5.75 -19.55 10.00
C GLU A 185 -4.26 -19.92 10.21
N ASP A 186 -3.42 -19.68 9.21
CA ASP A 186 -1.98 -19.97 9.27
C ASP A 186 -1.19 -18.85 10.00
N PHE A 187 -1.60 -17.58 9.83
CA PHE A 187 -1.05 -16.44 10.58
C PHE A 187 -1.37 -16.51 12.09
N GLU A 188 -2.57 -16.95 12.47
CA GLU A 188 -2.95 -17.14 13.87
C GLU A 188 -2.13 -18.25 14.53
N ARG A 189 -1.92 -19.39 13.86
CA ARG A 189 -1.01 -20.47 14.32
C ARG A 189 0.45 -20.01 14.43
N THR A 190 0.90 -19.18 13.49
CA THR A 190 2.27 -18.66 13.50
C THR A 190 2.49 -17.69 14.66
N ARG A 191 1.46 -16.92 15.06
CA ARG A 191 1.53 -16.01 16.22
C ARG A 191 1.70 -16.77 17.55
N GLU A 192 1.02 -17.91 17.70
CA GLU A 192 1.18 -18.79 18.87
C GLU A 192 2.60 -19.38 18.97
N HIS A 193 3.19 -19.78 17.83
CA HIS A 193 4.59 -20.20 17.80
C HIS A 193 5.59 -19.05 18.04
N LEU A 194 5.28 -17.82 17.59
CA LEU A 194 6.12 -16.64 17.83
C LEU A 194 6.17 -16.24 19.32
N GLU A 195 5.08 -16.41 20.06
CA GLU A 195 5.10 -16.24 21.51
C GLU A 195 5.91 -17.34 22.21
N GLY A 196 5.85 -18.58 21.70
CA GLY A 196 6.72 -19.67 22.13
C GLY A 196 8.20 -19.40 21.88
N LEU A 197 8.53 -18.82 20.72
CA LEU A 197 9.89 -18.41 20.35
C LEU A 197 10.39 -17.23 21.18
N LYS A 198 9.55 -16.26 21.54
CA LYS A 198 9.91 -15.19 22.50
C LYS A 198 10.26 -15.74 23.88
N ARG A 199 9.48 -16.71 24.38
CA ARG A 199 9.77 -17.39 25.67
C ARG A 199 11.03 -18.24 25.60
N ASN A 200 11.26 -18.92 24.48
CA ASN A 200 12.46 -19.72 24.27
C ASN A 200 13.71 -18.87 24.06
N ALA A 201 13.61 -17.73 23.37
CA ALA A 201 14.69 -16.76 23.23
C ALA A 201 15.05 -16.10 24.58
N GLN A 202 14.05 -15.80 25.42
CA GLN A 202 14.27 -15.32 26.80
C GLN A 202 14.94 -16.38 27.69
N LYS A 203 14.60 -17.67 27.53
CA LYS A 203 15.30 -18.79 28.18
C LYS A 203 16.72 -18.99 27.64
N MET A 204 16.95 -18.76 26.35
CA MET A 204 18.29 -18.83 25.73
C MET A 204 19.19 -17.67 26.20
N THR A 205 18.64 -16.48 26.48
CA THR A 205 19.39 -15.36 27.08
C THR A 205 19.72 -15.55 28.56
N GLN A 206 18.95 -16.38 29.28
CA GLN A 206 19.23 -16.71 30.68
C GLN A 206 20.13 -17.94 30.86
N GLY A 207 20.15 -18.87 29.89
CA GLY A 207 20.96 -20.09 29.96
C GLY A 207 22.39 -19.99 29.41
N LYS A 208 22.77 -18.89 28.74
CA LYS A 208 24.09 -18.75 28.08
C LYS A 208 24.99 -17.67 28.68
N GLN A 209 24.79 -17.32 29.96
CA GLN A 209 25.75 -16.49 30.69
C GLN A 209 26.89 -17.30 31.34
N GLU A 210 26.73 -18.61 31.50
CA GLU A 210 27.76 -19.46 32.11
C GLU A 210 28.78 -19.98 31.09
N GLU A 211 28.38 -20.39 29.88
CA GLU A 211 29.33 -20.82 28.82
C GLU A 211 30.13 -19.66 28.18
N MET A 212 29.60 -18.43 28.17
CA MET A 212 30.30 -17.27 27.59
C MET A 212 31.41 -16.71 28.49
N LYS A 213 31.51 -17.17 29.75
CA LYS A 213 32.61 -16.81 30.66
C LYS A 213 33.86 -17.67 30.43
N GLU A 214 33.70 -18.95 30.10
CA GLU A 214 34.85 -19.82 29.81
C GLU A 214 35.54 -19.40 28.50
N ILE A 215 34.76 -19.12 27.45
CA ILE A 215 35.33 -18.70 26.15
C ILE A 215 36.06 -17.35 26.26
N LYS A 216 35.61 -16.44 27.13
CA LYS A 216 36.30 -15.15 27.35
C LYS A 216 37.59 -15.29 28.15
N ALA A 217 37.68 -16.25 29.06
CA ALA A 217 38.89 -16.47 29.84
C ALA A 217 40.01 -17.09 28.99
N GLU A 218 39.67 -17.93 28.01
CA GLU A 218 40.63 -18.59 27.12
C GLU A 218 41.15 -17.65 26.03
N ILE A 219 40.31 -16.76 25.49
CA ILE A 219 40.72 -15.75 24.49
C ILE A 219 41.60 -14.64 25.11
N ILE A 220 41.37 -14.27 26.38
CA ILE A 220 42.15 -13.20 27.03
C ILE A 220 43.58 -13.65 27.37
N SER A 221 43.85 -14.95 27.49
CA SER A 221 45.22 -15.46 27.73
C SER A 221 46.10 -15.53 26.49
N GLU A 222 45.55 -15.47 25.26
CA GLU A 222 46.35 -15.54 24.03
C GLU A 222 46.71 -14.17 23.44
N GLU A 223 46.06 -13.08 23.88
CA GLU A 223 46.19 -11.75 23.24
C GLU A 223 47.08 -10.75 23.99
N TRP A 224 48.09 -11.23 24.72
CA TRP A 224 49.17 -10.38 25.26
C TRP A 224 50.51 -11.07 25.06
N GLU A 225 51.03 -11.09 23.83
CA GLU A 225 52.46 -10.96 23.62
C GLU A 225 52.75 -10.42 22.21
N THR A 226 53.53 -9.33 22.19
CA THR A 226 54.17 -8.66 21.04
C THR A 226 53.41 -7.54 20.31
N GLU A 227 53.19 -6.43 21.03
CA GLU A 227 53.43 -5.09 20.45
C GLU A 227 54.95 -4.83 20.46
N ASP A 228 55.62 -4.94 19.31
CA ASP A 228 56.71 -4.04 18.90
C ASP A 228 57.08 -4.28 17.42
N SER A 229 57.50 -3.22 16.73
CA SER A 229 58.18 -3.20 15.41
C SER A 229 57.34 -2.93 14.14
N SER A 230 57.40 -1.67 13.70
CA SER A 230 57.22 -1.12 12.33
C SER A 230 58.12 -1.82 11.27
N PRO A 231 58.06 -1.63 9.90
CA PRO A 231 58.00 -0.31 9.20
C PRO A 231 57.61 -0.17 7.67
N LYS A 232 57.56 1.11 7.20
CA LYS A 232 58.02 1.72 5.91
C LYS A 232 57.35 1.47 4.51
N ILE A 233 56.64 2.49 3.99
CA ILE A 233 56.99 3.49 2.91
C ILE A 233 57.47 3.08 1.47
N LEU A 234 56.65 3.46 0.44
CA LEU A 234 56.84 4.17 -0.89
C LEU A 234 57.66 3.55 -2.09
N PRO A 235 57.73 4.16 -3.33
CA PRO A 235 56.83 5.04 -4.16
C PRO A 235 56.91 4.86 -5.73
N SER A 236 56.17 5.68 -6.54
CA SER A 236 56.64 6.60 -7.65
C SER A 236 55.52 6.98 -8.66
N ASN A 237 55.13 8.27 -8.82
CA ASN A 237 55.55 9.36 -9.75
C ASN A 237 55.23 9.12 -11.24
N SER A 238 54.81 10.06 -12.12
CA SER A 238 54.82 11.54 -12.25
C SER A 238 53.75 11.96 -13.31
N SER A 239 53.33 13.21 -13.60
CA SER A 239 54.09 14.46 -13.79
C SER A 239 53.11 15.66 -13.94
N GLU A 240 53.52 16.83 -13.44
CA GLU A 240 52.98 18.14 -13.82
C GLU A 240 53.65 18.67 -15.11
N THR A 241 52.97 19.50 -15.90
CA THR A 241 53.61 20.59 -16.66
C THR A 241 52.63 21.71 -17.00
N ASN A 242 52.75 22.79 -16.24
CA ASN A 242 52.96 24.18 -16.64
C ASN A 242 51.93 25.01 -17.48
N THR A 243 51.94 26.27 -17.06
CA THR A 243 51.16 27.49 -17.34
C THR A 243 51.09 28.04 -18.78
N GLN A 244 49.98 28.76 -19.06
CA GLN A 244 49.87 30.10 -19.68
C GLN A 244 48.39 30.34 -20.05
N ASN A 245 47.79 31.53 -20.15
CA ASN A 245 47.93 32.89 -19.61
C ASN A 245 46.70 33.66 -20.20
N THR A 246 46.37 34.81 -19.62
CA THR A 246 45.53 35.92 -20.16
C THR A 246 44.00 35.78 -20.29
N ASN A 247 43.29 36.42 -19.35
CA ASN A 247 42.12 37.29 -19.59
C ASN A 247 42.54 38.52 -20.43
N PRO A 248 41.67 39.35 -21.07
CA PRO A 248 40.45 39.89 -20.43
C PRO A 248 39.24 40.24 -21.35
N ASP A 249 38.17 40.64 -20.67
CA ASP A 249 37.29 41.79 -20.95
C ASP A 249 35.98 41.69 -21.75
N HIS A 250 34.99 42.41 -21.18
CA HIS A 250 33.73 42.93 -21.75
C HIS A 250 32.65 41.90 -22.18
N SER A 251 31.34 42.12 -22.08
CA SER A 251 30.46 43.14 -21.49
C SER A 251 29.03 42.67 -21.85
N GLU A 252 28.12 42.66 -20.88
CA GLU A 252 26.78 43.29 -20.94
C GLU A 252 25.79 43.10 -22.12
N SER A 253 24.50 43.21 -21.74
CA SER A 253 23.26 43.31 -22.55
C SER A 253 22.71 41.99 -23.13
N SER A 254 21.55 41.46 -22.73
CA SER A 254 20.16 41.96 -22.75
C SER A 254 19.54 42.07 -24.16
N SER A 255 18.41 41.35 -24.32
CA SER A 255 17.22 41.69 -25.12
C SER A 255 17.01 41.02 -26.49
N SER A 256 15.85 40.38 -26.57
CA SER A 256 14.89 40.30 -27.69
C SER A 256 15.28 39.56 -28.98
N ASN A 257 14.65 38.41 -29.21
CA ASN A 257 13.50 38.27 -30.12
C ASN A 257 12.75 36.96 -29.88
#